data_AF-A0A258GWX6-F1
#
_entry.id   AF-A0A258GWX6-F1
#
_cell.length_a   1.000
_cell.length_b   1.000
_cell.length_c   1.000
_cell.angle_alpha   90.00
_cell.angle_beta   90.00
_cell.angle_gamma   90.00
#
_symmetry.space_group_name_H-M   'P 1'
#
loop_
_entity.id
_entity.type
_entity.pdbx_description
1 polymer ?
#
loop_
_entity_poly.entity_id
_entity_poly.type
_entity_poly.pdbx_seq_one_letter_code
_entity_poly.pdbx_strand_id
1 'polypeptide(L)'
;MAQTIGNLRLLEQDHAEDIASAQDWGRKAVAASAKADELRAAGNTADADKFDNLAKVALGKQLSAETEAKAVEPTITSQNEIVNQLKSGLEAMKGKLDQLRSQRDQLIARAKIADAQNQVIDAVKSIDIMDPTSELGRFEEKIRREEAKVMGRQELAASTLDAQFESLEDVGVELEVEARLAALKSGGPQQAIGQ
;
A
#
# COMPACT_ATOMS: atom_id res chain seq x y z
N MET A 1 -15.24 16.56 -23.56
CA MET A 1 -13.92 16.23 -24.17
C MET A 1 -13.99 16.06 -25.68
N ALA A 2 -14.70 15.05 -26.21
CA ALA A 2 -14.81 14.87 -27.67
C ALA A 2 -15.38 16.11 -28.38
N GLN A 3 -16.43 16.72 -27.82
CA GLN A 3 -17.00 17.98 -28.33
C GLN A 3 -16.01 19.16 -28.25
N THR A 4 -15.27 19.31 -27.14
CA THR A 4 -14.27 20.38 -26.97
C THR A 4 -13.12 20.27 -27.96
N ILE A 5 -12.62 19.05 -28.19
CA ILE A 5 -11.58 18.77 -29.19
C ILE A 5 -12.13 18.99 -30.61
N GLY A 6 -13.38 18.58 -30.86
CA GLY A 6 -14.06 18.82 -32.14
C GLY A 6 -14.19 20.31 -32.45
N ASN A 7 -14.63 21.11 -31.48
CA ASN A 7 -14.73 22.56 -31.63
C ASN A 7 -13.36 23.22 -31.86
N LEU A 8 -12.31 22.75 -31.17
CA LEU A 8 -10.94 23.23 -31.42
C LEU A 8 -10.48 22.90 -32.84
N ARG A 9 -10.76 21.69 -33.34
CA ARG A 9 -10.40 21.31 -34.71
C ARG A 9 -11.12 22.13 -35.77
N LEU A 10 -12.39 22.45 -35.54
CA LEU A 10 -13.13 23.36 -36.41
C LEU A 10 -12.49 24.75 -36.40
N LEU A 11 -12.19 25.30 -35.22
CA LEU A 11 -11.56 26.61 -35.08
C LEU A 11 -10.17 26.67 -35.74
N GLU A 12 -9.37 25.62 -35.63
CA GLU A 12 -8.08 25.49 -36.31
C GLU A 12 -8.22 25.43 -37.83
N GLN A 13 -9.26 24.76 -38.32
CA GLN A 13 -9.57 24.70 -39.75
C GLN A 13 -9.99 26.08 -40.28
N ASP A 14 -10.92 26.75 -39.60
CA ASP A 14 -11.39 28.09 -39.96
C ASP A 14 -10.20 29.07 -40.00
N HIS A 15 -9.34 29.05 -38.99
CA HIS A 15 -8.12 29.85 -38.95
C HIS A 15 -7.17 29.56 -40.13
N ALA A 16 -7.01 28.29 -40.51
CA ALA A 16 -6.20 27.92 -41.67
C ALA A 16 -6.83 28.40 -42.99
N GLU A 17 -8.15 28.35 -43.10
CA GLU A 17 -8.90 28.88 -44.25
C GLU A 17 -8.77 30.41 -44.37
N ASP A 18 -8.77 31.13 -43.25
CA ASP A 18 -8.55 32.58 -43.21
C ASP A 18 -7.13 32.95 -43.68
N ILE A 19 -6.11 32.22 -43.21
CA ILE A 19 -4.72 32.41 -43.68
C ILE A 19 -4.62 32.15 -45.19
N ALA A 20 -5.21 31.06 -45.67
CA ALA A 20 -5.19 30.74 -47.10
C ALA A 20 -5.93 31.80 -47.93
N SER A 21 -7.06 32.30 -47.42
CA SER A 21 -7.85 33.36 -48.04
C SER A 21 -7.08 34.68 -48.10
N ALA A 22 -6.38 35.05 -47.01
CA ALA A 22 -5.51 36.22 -46.98
C ALA A 22 -4.43 36.14 -48.07
N GLN A 23 -3.74 35.01 -48.17
CA GLN A 23 -2.72 34.78 -49.20
C GLN A 23 -3.30 34.88 -50.62
N ASP A 24 -4.48 34.32 -50.85
CA ASP A 24 -5.13 34.36 -52.16
C ASP A 24 -5.55 35.78 -52.56
N TRP A 25 -6.12 36.54 -51.63
CA TRP A 25 -6.44 37.95 -51.85
C TRP A 25 -5.19 38.79 -52.07
N GLY A 26 -4.08 38.50 -51.38
CA GLY A 26 -2.79 39.14 -51.62
C GLY A 26 -2.26 38.87 -53.03
N ARG A 27 -2.33 37.62 -53.51
CA ARG A 27 -1.96 37.30 -54.91
C ARG A 27 -2.84 38.03 -55.91
N LYS A 28 -4.15 38.10 -55.68
CA LYS A 28 -5.11 38.83 -56.53
C LYS A 28 -4.82 40.34 -56.54
N ALA A 29 -4.47 40.91 -55.39
CA ALA A 29 -4.09 42.32 -55.29
C ALA A 29 -2.85 42.64 -56.11
N VAL A 30 -1.80 41.81 -55.99
CA VAL A 30 -0.56 41.97 -56.78
C VAL A 30 -0.83 41.85 -58.28
N ALA A 31 -1.61 40.86 -58.70
CA ALA A 31 -1.97 40.68 -60.11
C ALA A 31 -2.79 41.86 -60.66
N ALA A 32 -3.74 42.38 -59.88
CA ALA A 32 -4.53 43.55 -60.26
C ALA A 32 -3.66 44.81 -60.37
N SER A 33 -2.76 45.04 -59.40
CA SER A 33 -1.81 46.16 -59.43
C SER A 33 -0.88 46.10 -60.64
N ALA A 34 -0.30 44.92 -60.91
CA ALA A 34 0.56 44.73 -62.08
C ALA A 34 -0.20 45.02 -63.38
N LYS A 35 -1.47 44.61 -63.48
CA LYS A 35 -2.29 44.91 -64.66
C LYS A 35 -2.61 46.40 -64.81
N ALA A 36 -2.83 47.10 -63.70
CA ALA A 36 -3.01 48.55 -63.71
C ALA A 36 -1.77 49.26 -64.25
N ASP A 37 -0.57 48.85 -63.82
CA ASP A 37 0.69 49.42 -64.29
C ASP A 37 0.92 49.19 -65.78
N GLU A 38 0.61 47.99 -66.30
CA GLU A 38 0.66 47.70 -67.73
C GLU A 38 -0.28 48.61 -68.54
N LEU A 39 -1.53 48.77 -68.09
CA LEU A 39 -2.54 49.59 -68.77
C LEU A 39 -2.16 51.07 -68.75
N ARG A 40 -1.57 51.53 -67.64
CA ARG A 40 -1.07 52.90 -67.49
C ARG A 40 0.09 53.16 -68.44
N ALA A 41 1.03 52.22 -68.56
CA ALA A 41 2.14 52.30 -69.51
C ALA A 41 1.65 52.29 -70.97
N ALA A 42 0.55 51.60 -71.26
CA ALA A 42 -0.11 51.60 -72.57
C ALA A 42 -0.97 52.85 -72.84
N GLY A 43 -1.03 53.82 -71.91
CA GLY A 43 -1.80 55.06 -72.05
C GLY A 43 -3.30 54.93 -71.74
N ASN A 44 -3.77 53.76 -71.30
CA ASN A 44 -5.16 53.55 -70.89
C ASN A 44 -5.33 53.79 -69.38
N THR A 45 -5.36 55.06 -68.99
CA THR A 45 -5.42 55.49 -67.59
C THR A 45 -6.75 55.13 -66.92
N ALA A 46 -7.87 55.21 -67.64
CA ALA A 46 -9.19 54.92 -67.08
C ALA A 46 -9.35 53.45 -66.65
N ASP A 47 -8.84 52.49 -67.44
CA ASP A 47 -8.87 51.08 -67.03
C ASP A 47 -7.80 50.76 -65.99
N ALA A 48 -6.64 51.43 -66.03
CA ALA A 48 -5.64 51.30 -64.98
C ALA A 48 -6.23 51.65 -63.59
N ASP A 49 -6.96 52.76 -63.49
CA ASP A 49 -7.60 53.18 -62.23
C ASP A 49 -8.65 52.16 -61.74
N LYS A 50 -9.35 51.47 -62.65
CA LYS A 50 -10.29 50.38 -62.27
C LYS A 50 -9.53 49.21 -61.65
N PHE A 51 -8.40 48.80 -62.24
CA PHE A 51 -7.59 47.71 -61.70
C PHE A 51 -6.91 48.08 -60.37
N ASP A 52 -6.51 49.33 -60.18
CA ASP A 52 -6.03 49.82 -58.87
C ASP A 52 -7.13 49.78 -57.81
N ASN A 53 -8.36 50.13 -58.17
CA ASN A 53 -9.49 50.00 -57.25
C ASN A 53 -9.78 48.53 -56.90
N LEU A 54 -9.65 47.60 -57.87
CA LEU A 54 -9.73 46.17 -57.60
C LEU A 54 -8.61 45.68 -56.68
N ALA A 55 -7.37 46.17 -56.86
CA ALA A 55 -6.25 45.86 -55.98
C ALA A 55 -6.52 46.34 -54.55
N LYS A 56 -7.04 47.56 -54.36
CA LYS A 56 -7.44 48.08 -53.04
C LYS A 56 -8.53 47.24 -52.38
N VAL A 57 -9.55 46.82 -53.12
CA VAL A 57 -10.60 45.93 -52.60
C VAL A 57 -10.02 44.58 -52.19
N ALA A 58 -9.13 44.00 -53.01
CA ALA A 58 -8.46 42.75 -52.68
C ALA A 58 -7.59 42.88 -51.41
N LEU A 59 -6.82 43.96 -51.26
CA LEU A 59 -6.05 44.24 -50.04
C LEU A 59 -6.95 44.43 -48.82
N GLY A 60 -8.11 45.08 -48.97
CA GLY A 60 -9.09 45.19 -47.89
C GLY A 60 -9.60 43.83 -47.43
N LYS A 61 -9.87 42.92 -48.36
CA LYS A 61 -10.28 41.53 -48.04
C LYS A 61 -9.15 40.72 -47.42
N GLN A 62 -7.92 40.86 -47.91
CA GLN A 62 -6.74 40.26 -47.30
C GLN A 62 -6.62 40.70 -45.84
N LEU A 63 -6.68 42.01 -45.57
CA LEU A 63 -6.55 42.54 -44.22
C LEU A 63 -7.65 42.05 -43.28
N SER A 64 -8.89 41.91 -43.76
CA SER A 64 -9.99 41.34 -42.96
C SER A 64 -9.66 39.91 -42.54
N ALA A 65 -9.28 39.05 -43.50
CA ALA A 65 -8.93 37.66 -43.23
C ALA A 65 -7.70 37.54 -42.30
N GLU A 66 -6.67 38.38 -42.47
CA GLU A 66 -5.52 38.42 -41.56
C GLU A 66 -5.92 38.83 -40.13
N THR A 67 -6.85 39.79 -40.02
CA THR A 67 -7.34 40.25 -38.72
C THR A 67 -8.17 39.18 -38.02
N GLU A 68 -9.03 38.49 -38.76
CA GLU A 68 -9.84 37.37 -38.27
C GLU A 68 -8.95 36.21 -37.78
N ALA A 69 -7.97 35.79 -38.59
CA ALA A 69 -6.99 34.78 -38.20
C ALA A 69 -6.26 35.17 -36.91
N LYS A 70 -5.72 36.40 -36.87
CA LYS A 70 -4.96 36.90 -35.71
C LYS A 70 -5.82 37.03 -34.44
N ALA A 71 -7.11 37.32 -34.57
CA ALA A 71 -8.02 37.41 -33.43
C ALA A 71 -8.27 36.04 -32.77
N VAL A 72 -8.27 34.97 -33.56
CA VAL A 72 -8.58 33.61 -33.11
C VAL A 72 -7.34 32.87 -32.58
N GLU A 73 -6.14 33.22 -33.03
CA GLU A 73 -4.88 32.56 -32.67
C GLU A 73 -4.62 32.40 -31.15
N PRO A 74 -4.88 33.41 -30.28
CA PRO A 74 -4.72 33.24 -28.82
C PRO A 74 -5.70 32.20 -28.25
N THR A 75 -6.91 32.15 -28.79
CA THR A 75 -7.95 31.19 -28.36
C THR A 75 -7.54 29.77 -28.73
N ILE A 76 -7.05 29.56 -29.97
CA ILE A 76 -6.53 28.25 -30.41
C ILE A 76 -5.38 27.80 -29.50
N THR A 77 -4.45 28.70 -29.19
CA THR A 77 -3.30 28.41 -28.33
C THR A 77 -3.74 27.93 -26.95
N SER A 78 -4.59 28.70 -26.28
CA SER A 78 -5.12 28.36 -24.96
C SER A 78 -5.89 27.04 -24.95
N GLN A 79 -6.73 26.81 -25.96
CA GLN A 79 -7.51 25.57 -26.06
C GLN A 79 -6.63 24.36 -26.34
N ASN A 80 -5.54 24.50 -27.10
CA ASN A 80 -4.55 23.45 -27.30
C ASN A 80 -3.85 23.06 -25.99
N GLU A 81 -3.46 24.04 -25.18
CA GLU A 81 -2.87 23.79 -23.86
C GLU A 81 -3.83 23.01 -22.95
N ILE A 82 -5.10 23.44 -22.90
CA ILE A 82 -6.15 22.76 -22.13
C ILE A 82 -6.33 21.33 -22.63
N VAL A 83 -6.44 21.12 -23.94
CA VAL A 83 -6.58 19.77 -24.52
C VAL A 83 -5.38 18.89 -24.19
N ASN A 84 -4.16 19.42 -24.22
CA ASN A 84 -2.95 18.68 -23.87
C ASN A 84 -2.92 18.30 -22.39
N GLN A 85 -3.28 19.23 -21.49
CA GLN A 85 -3.39 18.94 -20.07
C GLN A 85 -4.46 17.87 -19.79
N LEU A 86 -5.60 17.96 -20.46
CA LEU A 86 -6.69 16.98 -20.36
C LEU A 86 -6.26 15.59 -20.86
N LYS A 87 -5.52 15.51 -21.97
CA LYS A 87 -4.95 14.25 -22.49
C LYS A 87 -3.97 13.62 -21.51
N SER A 88 -3.01 14.40 -21.02
CA SER A 88 -2.02 13.95 -20.04
C SER A 88 -2.68 13.48 -18.73
N GLY A 89 -3.66 14.24 -18.23
CA GLY A 89 -4.44 13.84 -17.06
C GLY A 89 -5.20 12.53 -17.27
N LEU A 90 -5.80 12.34 -18.44
CA LEU A 90 -6.51 11.10 -18.79
C LEU A 90 -5.55 9.90 -18.84
N GLU A 91 -4.36 10.06 -19.41
CA GLU A 91 -3.33 9.02 -19.46
C GLU A 91 -2.84 8.64 -18.05
N ALA A 92 -2.59 9.63 -17.20
CA ALA A 92 -2.24 9.40 -15.81
C ALA A 92 -3.35 8.66 -15.04
N MET A 93 -4.62 8.99 -15.27
CA MET A 93 -5.76 8.29 -14.67
C MET A 93 -5.88 6.84 -15.16
N LYS A 94 -5.61 6.59 -16.45
CA LYS A 94 -5.55 5.21 -16.97
C LYS A 94 -4.45 4.41 -16.28
N GLY A 95 -3.25 4.98 -16.15
CA GLY A 95 -2.15 4.33 -15.43
C GLY A 95 -2.52 4.01 -13.97
N LYS A 96 -3.13 4.95 -13.25
CA LYS A 96 -3.62 4.71 -11.88
C LYS A 96 -4.69 3.62 -11.82
N LEU A 97 -5.61 3.60 -12.79
CA LEU A 97 -6.65 2.57 -12.86
C LEU A 97 -6.03 1.17 -13.03
N ASP A 98 -5.01 1.03 -13.87
CA ASP A 98 -4.33 -0.25 -14.09
C ASP A 98 -3.54 -0.69 -12.85
N GLN A 99 -2.88 0.24 -12.15
CA GLN A 99 -2.26 -0.03 -10.85
C GLN A 99 -3.29 -0.52 -9.82
N LEU A 100 -4.43 0.16 -9.70
CA LEU A 100 -5.50 -0.24 -8.78
C LEU A 100 -6.10 -1.60 -9.13
N ARG A 101 -6.25 -1.91 -10.42
CA ARG A 101 -6.68 -3.24 -10.88
C ARG A 101 -5.67 -4.32 -10.46
N SER A 102 -4.38 -4.08 -10.66
CA SER A 102 -3.33 -5.02 -10.22
C SER A 102 -3.35 -5.22 -8.70
N GLN A 103 -3.51 -4.15 -7.91
CA GLN A 103 -3.58 -4.25 -6.45
C GLN A 103 -4.83 -5.03 -6.01
N ARG A 104 -5.99 -4.76 -6.62
CA ARG A 104 -7.21 -5.53 -6.39
C ARG A 104 -6.98 -7.01 -6.66
N ASP A 105 -6.36 -7.37 -7.78
CA ASP A 105 -6.15 -8.77 -8.15
C ASP A 105 -5.18 -9.46 -7.18
N GLN A 106 -4.15 -8.74 -6.69
CA GLN A 106 -3.26 -9.22 -5.62
C GLN A 106 -4.01 -9.44 -4.29
N LEU A 107 -4.88 -8.51 -3.90
CA LEU A 107 -5.69 -8.63 -2.67
C LEU A 107 -6.66 -9.81 -2.75
N ILE A 108 -7.30 -10.02 -3.91
CA ILE A 108 -8.17 -11.19 -4.15
C ILE A 108 -7.36 -12.48 -4.02
N ALA A 109 -6.16 -12.54 -4.59
CA ALA A 109 -5.30 -13.73 -4.48
C ALA A 109 -4.89 -14.00 -3.02
N ARG A 110 -4.53 -12.96 -2.25
CA ARG A 110 -4.20 -13.09 -0.82
C ARG A 110 -5.40 -13.56 0.00
N ALA A 111 -6.60 -13.02 -0.27
CA ALA A 111 -7.82 -13.45 0.39
C ALA A 111 -8.10 -14.95 0.14
N LYS A 112 -7.99 -15.41 -1.12
CA LYS A 112 -8.14 -16.83 -1.46
C LYS A 112 -7.13 -17.74 -0.77
N ILE A 113 -5.88 -17.29 -0.62
CA ILE A 113 -4.84 -18.06 0.11
C ILE A 113 -5.19 -18.13 1.60
N ALA A 114 -5.61 -17.02 2.21
CA ALA A 114 -6.02 -17.00 3.62
C ALA A 114 -7.23 -17.91 3.87
N ASP A 115 -8.23 -17.88 2.99
CA ASP A 115 -9.41 -18.77 3.07
C ASP A 115 -9.00 -20.25 2.98
N ALA A 116 -8.10 -20.60 2.05
CA ALA A 116 -7.59 -21.96 1.93
C ALA A 116 -6.78 -22.40 3.17
N GLN A 117 -5.97 -21.51 3.76
CA GLN A 117 -5.24 -21.79 5.00
C GLN A 117 -6.19 -22.05 6.17
N ASN A 118 -7.25 -21.23 6.31
CA ASN A 118 -8.27 -21.45 7.33
C ASN A 118 -8.95 -22.83 7.16
N GLN A 119 -9.32 -23.20 5.94
CA GLN A 119 -9.91 -24.52 5.66
C GLN A 119 -8.98 -25.68 6.04
N VAL A 120 -7.67 -25.56 5.77
CA VAL A 120 -6.69 -26.59 6.17
C VAL A 120 -6.56 -26.68 7.69
N ILE A 121 -6.49 -25.55 8.39
CA ILE A 121 -6.40 -25.53 9.86
C ILE A 121 -7.65 -26.17 10.49
N ASP A 122 -8.83 -25.85 9.98
CA ASP A 122 -10.09 -26.41 10.47
C ASP A 122 -10.18 -27.92 10.21
N ALA A 123 -9.70 -28.39 9.05
CA ALA A 123 -9.60 -29.81 8.74
C ALA A 123 -8.64 -30.55 9.70
N VAL A 124 -7.44 -30.00 9.97
CA VAL A 124 -6.47 -30.59 10.89
C VAL A 124 -7.02 -30.69 12.31
N LYS A 125 -7.70 -29.63 12.80
CA LYS A 125 -8.37 -29.66 14.10
C LYS A 125 -9.43 -30.76 14.17
N SER A 126 -10.21 -30.94 13.09
CA SER A 126 -11.23 -32.00 13.05
C SER A 126 -10.63 -33.42 13.10
N ILE A 127 -9.43 -33.61 12.53
CA ILE A 127 -8.72 -34.90 12.56
C ILE A 127 -8.19 -35.18 13.98
N ASP A 128 -7.59 -34.19 14.65
CA ASP A 128 -7.08 -34.32 16.03
C ASP A 128 -8.19 -34.67 17.04
N ILE A 129 -9.40 -34.14 16.84
CA ILE A 129 -10.59 -34.45 17.66
C ILE A 129 -11.16 -35.85 17.36
N MET A 130 -10.99 -36.35 16.14
CA MET A 130 -11.50 -37.66 15.71
C MET A 130 -10.53 -38.82 15.98
N ASP A 131 -9.31 -38.54 16.50
CA ASP A 131 -8.35 -39.58 16.88
C ASP A 131 -8.51 -39.95 18.38
N PRO A 132 -9.09 -41.11 18.72
CA PRO A 132 -9.28 -41.53 20.11
C PRO A 132 -7.96 -41.79 20.86
N THR A 133 -6.82 -41.84 20.19
CA THR A 133 -5.50 -42.00 20.83
C THR A 133 -4.93 -40.69 21.39
N SER A 134 -5.38 -39.52 20.90
CA SER A 134 -4.91 -38.20 21.36
C SER A 134 -5.47 -37.83 22.74
N GLU A 135 -6.73 -38.17 23.01
CA GLU A 135 -7.37 -38.06 24.33
C GLU A 135 -6.71 -39.00 25.36
N LEU A 136 -6.26 -40.19 24.93
CA LEU A 136 -5.57 -41.15 25.79
C LEU A 136 -4.23 -40.61 26.30
N GLY A 137 -3.42 -40.01 25.42
CA GLY A 137 -2.13 -39.42 25.78
C GLY A 137 -2.24 -38.26 26.78
N ARG A 138 -3.28 -37.42 26.66
CA ARG A 138 -3.55 -36.34 27.63
C ARG A 138 -3.94 -36.88 29.01
N PHE A 139 -4.67 -38.00 29.06
CA PHE A 139 -5.01 -38.68 30.30
C PHE A 139 -3.78 -39.31 30.96
N GLU A 140 -2.92 -39.97 30.18
CA GLU A 140 -1.67 -40.57 30.67
C GLU A 140 -0.73 -39.52 31.28
N GLU A 141 -0.57 -38.36 30.63
CA GLU A 141 0.29 -37.29 31.15
C GLU A 141 -0.26 -36.68 32.45
N LYS A 142 -1.59 -36.58 32.58
CA LYS A 142 -2.26 -36.17 33.82
C LYS A 142 -2.08 -37.19 34.93
N ILE A 143 -2.18 -38.48 34.62
CA ILE A 143 -1.94 -39.59 35.57
C ILE A 143 -0.49 -39.55 36.05
N ARG A 144 0.49 -39.50 35.13
CA ARG A 144 1.92 -39.47 35.47
C ARG A 144 2.27 -38.29 36.40
N ARG A 145 1.63 -37.14 36.21
CA ARG A 145 1.84 -35.96 37.08
C ARG A 145 1.26 -36.15 38.48
N GLU A 146 0.09 -36.78 38.60
CA GLU A 146 -0.48 -37.11 39.90
C GLU A 146 0.30 -38.22 40.61
N GLU A 147 0.78 -39.23 39.88
CA GLU A 147 1.69 -40.26 40.40
C GLU A 147 2.98 -39.65 40.93
N ALA A 148 3.59 -38.70 40.21
CA ALA A 148 4.77 -37.96 40.66
C ALA A 148 4.51 -37.16 41.95
N LYS A 149 3.33 -36.54 42.10
CA LYS A 149 2.94 -35.85 43.34
C LYS A 149 2.76 -36.82 44.51
N VAL A 150 2.18 -38.00 44.25
CA VAL A 150 1.99 -39.02 45.29
C VAL A 150 3.34 -39.58 45.73
N MET A 151 4.25 -39.89 44.79
CA MET A 151 5.61 -40.33 45.12
C MET A 151 6.37 -39.28 45.94
N GLY A 152 6.33 -38.00 45.52
CA GLY A 152 6.97 -36.93 46.30
C GLY A 152 6.38 -36.75 47.70
N ARG A 153 5.09 -37.02 47.90
CA ARG A 153 4.47 -37.02 49.23
C ARG A 153 4.88 -38.22 50.09
N GLN A 154 5.08 -39.39 49.49
CA GLN A 154 5.56 -40.58 50.19
C GLN A 154 7.02 -40.41 50.64
N GLU A 155 7.86 -39.81 49.81
CA GLU A 155 9.26 -39.52 50.13
C GLU A 155 9.38 -38.54 51.31
N LEU A 156 8.55 -37.49 51.34
CA LEU A 156 8.46 -36.56 52.48
C LEU A 156 7.98 -37.24 53.77
N ALA A 157 7.01 -38.16 53.68
CA ALA A 157 6.52 -38.90 54.84
C ALA A 157 7.57 -39.85 55.43
N ALA A 158 8.38 -40.49 54.57
CA ALA A 158 9.50 -41.32 55.01
C ALA A 158 10.55 -40.50 55.77
N SER A 159 10.92 -39.31 55.28
CA SER A 159 11.86 -38.42 55.99
C SER A 159 11.35 -37.92 57.36
N THR A 160 10.04 -37.81 57.57
CA THR A 160 9.46 -37.39 58.87
C THR A 160 9.37 -38.51 59.92
N LEU A 161 9.49 -39.78 59.52
CA LEU A 161 9.45 -40.92 60.45
C LEU A 161 10.85 -41.16 61.06
N ASP A 162 11.90 -41.05 60.25
CA ASP A 162 13.31 -41.20 60.69
C ASP A 162 13.72 -40.06 61.65
N ALA A 163 13.29 -38.81 61.38
CA ALA A 163 13.55 -37.68 62.26
C ALA A 163 12.90 -37.82 63.66
N GLN A 164 11.84 -38.62 63.80
CA GLN A 164 11.21 -38.89 65.10
C GLN A 164 11.90 -40.00 65.87
N PHE A 165 12.57 -40.95 65.18
CA PHE A 165 13.37 -41.98 65.84
C PHE A 165 14.66 -41.41 66.44
N GLU A 166 15.29 -40.45 65.76
CA GLU A 166 16.49 -39.76 66.26
C GLU A 166 16.20 -38.96 67.55
N SER A 167 14.96 -38.46 67.72
CA SER A 167 14.56 -37.72 68.94
C SER A 167 14.31 -38.59 70.17
N LEU A 168 14.06 -39.90 70.00
CA LEU A 168 13.78 -40.83 71.10
C LEU A 168 15.04 -41.47 71.69
N GLU A 169 16.14 -41.49 70.94
CA GLU A 169 17.43 -41.99 71.40
C GLU A 169 18.11 -41.02 72.39
N ASP A 170 17.86 -39.71 72.25
CA ASP A 170 18.43 -38.65 73.10
C ASP A 170 17.86 -38.67 74.54
N VAL A 171 16.60 -39.08 74.71
CA VAL A 171 15.93 -39.17 76.03
C VAL A 171 16.53 -40.29 76.90
N GLY A 172 17.08 -41.34 76.29
CA GLY A 172 17.72 -42.44 77.01
C GLY A 172 19.04 -42.03 77.69
N VAL A 173 19.77 -41.10 77.07
CA VAL A 173 21.09 -40.65 77.55
C VAL A 173 20.95 -39.69 78.75
N GLU A 174 19.98 -38.77 78.73
CA GLU A 174 19.74 -37.85 79.85
C GLU A 174 19.34 -38.58 81.14
N LEU A 175 18.51 -39.63 81.04
CA LEU A 175 18.10 -40.46 82.18
C LEU A 175 19.28 -41.19 82.84
N GLU A 176 20.24 -41.69 82.05
CA GLU A 176 21.41 -42.38 82.59
C GLU A 176 22.40 -41.41 83.26
N VAL A 177 22.51 -40.18 82.74
CA VAL A 177 23.34 -39.12 83.34
C VAL A 177 22.76 -38.65 84.67
N GLU A 178 21.44 -38.44 84.78
CA GLU A 178 20.79 -38.10 86.04
C GLU A 178 20.95 -39.20 87.10
N ALA A 179 20.83 -40.48 86.70
CA ALA A 179 21.03 -41.60 87.60
C ALA A 179 22.45 -41.65 88.19
N ARG A 180 23.48 -41.41 87.36
CA ARG A 180 24.88 -41.35 87.82
C ARG A 180 25.16 -40.12 88.69
N LEU A 181 24.54 -38.98 88.40
CA LEU A 181 24.66 -37.77 89.21
C LEU A 181 24.01 -37.93 90.59
N ALA A 182 22.86 -38.61 90.67
CA ALA A 182 22.19 -38.93 91.93
C ALA A 182 23.03 -39.86 92.82
N ALA A 183 23.67 -40.87 92.22
CA ALA A 183 24.60 -41.76 92.93
C ALA A 183 25.86 -41.03 93.45
N LEU A 184 26.31 -39.98 92.75
CA LEU A 184 27.42 -39.14 93.18
C LEU A 184 27.05 -38.18 94.33
N LYS A 185 25.79 -37.74 94.38
CA LYS A 185 25.29 -36.79 95.40
C LYS A 185 24.88 -37.44 96.72
N SER A 186 24.67 -38.77 96.78
CA SER A 186 24.28 -39.47 98.00
C SER A 186 25.44 -39.90 98.92
N GLY A 187 26.68 -39.55 98.58
CA GLY A 187 27.79 -39.43 99.53
C GLY A 187 28.16 -40.67 100.36
N GLY A 188 29.13 -41.46 99.89
CA GLY A 188 29.84 -42.44 100.72
C GLY A 188 31.10 -42.98 100.03
N PRO A 189 32.21 -43.23 100.76
CA PRO A 189 33.58 -43.08 100.26
C PRO A 189 34.18 -44.31 99.56
N GLN A 190 35.19 -44.03 98.75
CA GLN A 190 36.14 -44.95 98.09
C GLN A 190 36.73 -46.04 99.01
N GLN A 191 36.70 -47.28 98.53
CA GLN A 191 37.76 -48.30 98.64
C GLN A 191 37.55 -49.28 97.48
N ALA A 192 38.54 -49.47 96.61
CA ALA A 192 39.53 -50.54 96.71
C ALA A 192 38.93 -51.97 96.61
N ILE A 193 39.61 -52.80 95.79
CA ILE A 193 39.41 -54.25 95.54
C ILE A 193 38.23 -54.49 94.56
N GLY A 194 38.34 -55.19 93.44
CA GLY A 194 39.31 -56.16 92.93
C GLY A 194 38.54 -57.29 92.25
N GLN A 195 39.02 -57.70 91.06
CA GLN A 195 38.50 -58.67 90.07
C GLN A 195 37.75 -58.05 88.89
#